data_AF-G9MPT2-F1
#
_entry.id   AF-G9MPT2-F1
#
_cell.length_a   1.000
_cell.length_b   1.000
_cell.length_c   1.000
_cell.angle_alpha   90.00
_cell.angle_beta   90.00
_cell.angle_gamma   90.00
#
_symmetry.space_group_name_H-M   'P 1'
#
loop_
_entity.id
_entity.type
_entity.pdbx_description
1 polymer ?
#
loop_
_entity_poly.entity_id
_entity_poly.type
_entity_poly.pdbx_seq_one_letter_code
_entity_poly.pdbx_strand_id
1 'polypeptide(L)'
;MTDSFSRYLFGSSSDASSARHETDTNVTNTSQTLYIGPSTTNPNLSVVQYEGTPQSTPPLYSIAPHAMLPGMFIVYRGLPDPTGQTGPIGHIKSSSEHSAELNLRGCAMKLKMSQLTGDYSITGTPMGKLKWKANALTGCSSLTLCDSHGKKLAKTKTKKAGLGDQKIEMLVLYDEMVVEIAVLTAYQTKVIGERVVSTVLEVVQAMAGT
;
A
#
# COMPACT_ATOMS: atom_id res chain seq x y z
N MET A 1 -26.11 63.90 30.14
CA MET A 1 -26.46 65.22 29.57
C MET A 1 -25.45 65.47 28.46
N THR A 2 -25.81 65.14 27.21
CA THR A 2 -26.23 66.11 26.16
C THR A 2 -25.03 67.00 25.78
N ASP A 3 -24.60 67.10 24.52
CA ASP A 3 -25.40 67.19 23.32
C ASP A 3 -24.58 66.94 22.04
N SER A 4 -25.32 66.68 20.98
CA SER A 4 -24.87 66.48 19.60
C SER A 4 -24.45 67.80 18.93
N PHE A 5 -23.75 67.77 17.79
CA PHE A 5 -24.36 68.04 16.47
C PHE A 5 -23.33 68.03 15.33
N SER A 6 -23.79 67.38 14.27
CA SER A 6 -23.25 67.16 12.93
C SER A 6 -22.94 68.43 12.13
N ARG A 7 -22.16 68.29 11.03
CA ARG A 7 -22.44 68.72 9.63
C ARG A 7 -21.15 68.51 8.77
N TYR A 8 -21.13 67.52 7.85
CA TYR A 8 -21.38 67.62 6.38
C TYR A 8 -20.19 68.25 5.60
N LEU A 9 -19.66 67.76 4.46
CA LEU A 9 -20.07 66.85 3.38
C LEU A 9 -18.88 66.52 2.44
N PHE A 10 -19.10 65.53 1.55
CA PHE A 10 -18.44 65.21 0.25
C PHE A 10 -17.05 64.54 0.30
N GLY A 11 -16.77 63.42 -0.39
CA GLY A 11 -17.55 62.58 -1.30
C GLY A 11 -16.60 61.64 -2.08
N SER A 12 -17.03 60.38 -2.30
CA SER A 12 -16.56 59.35 -3.27
C SER A 12 -15.06 59.01 -3.33
N SER A 13 -14.58 57.80 -3.62
CA SER A 13 -15.15 56.48 -3.92
C SER A 13 -13.96 55.49 -3.92
N SER A 14 -14.25 54.24 -3.59
CA SER A 14 -13.69 53.00 -4.13
C SER A 14 -13.14 52.04 -3.07
N ASP A 15 -13.80 50.88 -3.07
CA ASP A 15 -13.69 49.75 -2.19
C ASP A 15 -12.32 49.05 -2.26
N ALA A 16 -11.86 48.54 -1.12
CA ALA A 16 -11.04 47.34 -1.08
C ALA A 16 -11.31 46.59 0.24
N SER A 17 -12.35 45.77 0.19
CA SER A 17 -12.73 44.80 1.20
C SER A 17 -11.61 43.77 1.40
N SER A 18 -10.91 43.82 2.53
CA SER A 18 -10.04 42.73 2.98
C SER A 18 -10.93 41.60 3.52
N ALA A 19 -11.42 40.77 2.61
CA ALA A 19 -12.05 39.50 2.95
C ALA A 19 -10.95 38.55 3.45
N ARG A 20 -11.03 38.24 4.75
CA ARG A 20 -10.31 37.13 5.36
C ARG A 20 -10.73 35.85 4.64
N HIS A 21 -9.84 35.32 3.80
CA HIS A 21 -9.96 33.95 3.33
C HIS A 21 -9.57 33.02 4.49
N GLU A 22 -10.56 32.67 5.30
CA GLU A 22 -10.57 31.38 5.98
C GLU A 22 -10.40 30.32 4.88
N THR A 23 -9.21 29.75 4.82
CA THR A 23 -8.96 28.61 3.95
C THR A 23 -9.58 27.42 4.63
N ASP A 24 -10.83 27.15 4.30
CA ASP A 24 -11.50 25.88 4.58
C ASP A 24 -10.59 24.78 4.04
N THR A 25 -9.84 24.13 4.93
CA THR A 25 -9.14 22.88 4.62
C THR A 25 -10.20 21.81 4.48
N ASN A 26 -10.88 21.81 3.34
CA ASN A 26 -11.62 20.67 2.87
C ASN A 26 -10.56 19.63 2.47
N VAL A 27 -10.12 18.83 3.44
CA VAL A 27 -9.26 17.68 3.20
C VAL A 27 -10.11 16.67 2.44
N THR A 28 -10.13 16.84 1.12
CA THR A 28 -10.68 15.85 0.20
C THR A 28 -9.92 14.56 0.49
N ASN A 29 -10.61 13.57 1.06
CA ASN A 29 -10.08 12.21 1.23
C ASN A 29 -9.80 11.62 -0.17
N THR A 30 -8.66 11.96 -0.75
CA THR A 30 -8.20 11.42 -2.03
C THR A 30 -7.59 10.06 -1.75
N SER A 31 -8.43 9.03 -1.82
CA SER A 31 -7.99 7.64 -1.87
C SER A 31 -7.00 7.48 -3.04
N GLN A 32 -5.74 7.14 -2.75
CA GLN A 32 -4.72 6.94 -3.78
C GLN A 32 -4.61 5.45 -4.09
N THR A 33 -4.64 5.09 -5.37
CA THR A 33 -4.41 3.70 -5.79
C THR A 33 -2.99 3.54 -6.30
N LEU A 34 -2.28 2.57 -5.71
CA LEU A 34 -0.96 2.12 -6.10
C LEU A 34 -1.09 0.90 -7.02
N TYR A 35 -0.18 0.80 -7.96
CA TYR A 35 -0.02 -0.32 -8.87
C TYR A 35 1.32 -1.00 -8.61
N ILE A 36 1.30 -2.32 -8.47
CA ILE A 36 2.47 -3.18 -8.41
C ILE A 36 2.47 -4.04 -9.68
N GLY A 37 3.52 -3.91 -10.48
CA GLY A 37 3.68 -4.65 -11.73
C GLY A 37 5.15 -4.78 -12.14
N PRO A 38 5.44 -5.51 -13.24
CA PRO A 38 6.79 -5.67 -13.73
C PRO A 38 7.36 -4.32 -14.21
N SER A 39 8.66 -4.10 -14.00
CA SER A 39 9.37 -2.98 -14.62
C SER A 39 9.45 -3.21 -16.13
N THR A 40 9.23 -2.14 -16.89
CA THR A 40 9.36 -2.14 -18.36
C THR A 40 10.81 -2.20 -18.82
N THR A 41 11.77 -1.83 -17.96
CA THR A 41 13.20 -1.78 -18.28
C THR A 41 14.00 -2.93 -17.68
N ASN A 42 13.48 -3.58 -16.63
CA ASN A 42 14.13 -4.71 -16.00
C ASN A 42 13.10 -5.78 -15.58
N PRO A 43 12.96 -6.90 -16.30
CA PRO A 43 11.93 -7.90 -16.04
C PRO A 43 12.08 -8.60 -14.67
N ASN A 44 13.26 -8.50 -14.03
CA ASN A 44 13.49 -9.07 -12.70
C ASN A 44 13.02 -8.14 -11.57
N LEU A 45 12.55 -6.93 -11.88
CA LEU A 45 12.05 -5.97 -10.90
C LEU A 45 10.53 -5.86 -10.98
N SER A 46 9.89 -5.90 -9.82
CA SER A 46 8.54 -5.35 -9.67
C SER A 46 8.65 -3.90 -9.21
N VAL A 47 7.85 -3.00 -9.78
CA VAL A 47 7.83 -1.57 -9.46
C VAL A 47 6.49 -1.16 -8.90
N VAL A 48 6.52 -0.16 -8.03
CA VAL A 48 5.35 0.41 -7.38
C VAL A 48 5.19 1.86 -7.84
N GLN A 49 4.05 2.16 -8.45
CA GLN A 49 3.73 3.48 -8.99
C GLN A 49 2.29 3.86 -8.64
N TYR A 50 1.95 5.14 -8.75
CA TYR A 50 0.56 5.54 -8.70
C TYR A 50 -0.18 5.04 -9.93
N GLU A 51 -1.44 4.65 -9.75
CA GLU A 51 -2.27 4.25 -10.87
C GLU A 51 -2.45 5.41 -11.86
N GLY A 52 -2.22 5.14 -13.14
CA GLY A 52 -2.37 6.13 -14.21
C GLY A 52 -1.15 7.00 -14.48
N THR A 53 -0.05 6.85 -13.73
CA THR A 53 1.19 7.58 -14.07
C THR A 53 1.80 7.05 -15.37
N PRO A 54 2.43 7.93 -16.18
CA PRO A 54 3.19 7.50 -17.36
C PRO A 54 4.27 6.48 -17.00
N GLN A 55 4.55 5.52 -17.88
CA GLN A 55 5.57 4.49 -17.67
C GLN A 55 6.98 5.05 -17.47
N SER A 56 7.26 6.27 -17.97
CA SER A 56 8.53 6.97 -17.79
C SER A 56 8.72 7.56 -16.38
N THR A 57 7.68 7.57 -15.55
CA THR A 57 7.75 8.12 -14.19
C THR A 57 8.62 7.22 -13.32
N PRO A 58 9.62 7.76 -12.60
CA PRO A 58 10.37 6.98 -11.62
C PRO A 58 9.42 6.30 -10.61
N PRO A 59 9.64 5.01 -10.29
CA PRO A 59 8.78 4.31 -9.34
C PRO A 59 8.98 4.83 -7.92
N LEU A 60 7.96 4.68 -7.08
CA LEU A 60 8.02 4.98 -5.64
C LEU A 60 8.92 3.96 -4.91
N TYR A 61 8.74 2.69 -5.27
CA TYR A 61 9.46 1.57 -4.70
C TYR A 61 9.75 0.54 -5.79
N SER A 62 10.77 -0.29 -5.56
CA SER A 62 11.00 -1.49 -6.35
C SER A 62 11.26 -2.70 -5.45
N ILE A 63 10.88 -3.86 -5.94
CA ILE A 63 11.02 -5.15 -5.28
C ILE A 63 11.83 -6.04 -6.22
N ALA A 64 12.96 -6.56 -5.73
CA ALA A 64 13.89 -7.39 -6.47
C ALA A 64 14.08 -8.74 -5.77
N PRO A 65 14.24 -9.86 -6.49
CA PRO A 65 14.68 -11.10 -5.88
C PRO A 65 16.11 -10.95 -5.34
N HIS A 66 16.38 -11.55 -4.17
CA HIS A 66 17.73 -11.60 -3.64
C HIS A 66 18.58 -12.60 -4.45
N ALA A 67 19.75 -12.17 -4.93
CA ALA A 67 20.57 -12.96 -5.85
C ALA A 67 21.03 -14.31 -5.28
N MET A 68 21.23 -14.40 -3.96
CA MET A 68 21.82 -15.58 -3.30
C MET A 68 20.84 -16.33 -2.38
N LEU A 69 19.65 -15.78 -2.12
CA LEU A 69 18.71 -16.33 -1.14
C LEU A 69 17.35 -16.52 -1.82
N PRO A 70 17.07 -17.72 -2.36
CA PRO A 70 15.81 -18.01 -3.00
C PRO A 70 14.61 -17.71 -2.07
N GLY A 71 13.58 -17.10 -2.62
CA GLY A 71 12.36 -16.74 -1.88
C GLY A 71 12.52 -15.55 -0.93
N MET A 72 13.68 -14.87 -0.93
CA MET A 72 13.87 -13.56 -0.31
C MET A 72 13.79 -12.48 -1.38
N PHE A 73 13.07 -11.40 -1.07
CA PHE A 73 12.95 -10.22 -1.90
C PHE A 73 13.46 -9.00 -1.13
N ILE A 74 14.13 -8.11 -1.85
CA ILE A 74 14.69 -6.86 -1.34
C ILE A 74 13.85 -5.70 -1.84
N VAL A 75 13.62 -4.73 -0.96
CA VAL A 75 12.79 -3.56 -1.24
C VAL A 75 13.67 -2.31 -1.26
N TYR A 76 13.51 -1.51 -2.28
CA TYR A 76 14.20 -0.22 -2.44
C TYR A 76 13.17 0.91 -2.53
N ARG A 77 13.56 2.09 -2.06
CA ARG A 77 12.89 3.34 -2.43
C ARG A 77 13.40 3.75 -3.81
N GLY A 78 12.50 3.88 -4.78
CA GLY A 78 12.87 4.05 -6.18
C GLY A 78 13.46 2.78 -6.80
N LEU A 79 14.31 2.96 -7.81
CA LEU A 79 15.08 1.88 -8.44
C LEU A 79 16.32 1.55 -7.60
N PRO A 80 16.86 0.31 -7.68
CA PRO A 80 18.12 -0.03 -7.03
C PRO A 80 19.24 0.90 -7.53
N ASP A 81 19.95 1.53 -6.60
CA ASP A 81 21.05 2.44 -6.92
C ASP A 81 22.29 1.64 -7.38
N PRO A 82 22.74 1.82 -8.63
CA PRO A 82 23.92 1.09 -9.14
C PRO A 82 25.21 1.50 -8.43
N THR A 83 25.25 2.67 -7.79
CA THR A 83 26.41 3.16 -7.04
C THR A 83 26.46 2.62 -5.60
N GLY A 84 25.35 2.08 -5.10
CA GLY A 84 25.22 1.56 -3.75
C GLY A 84 25.17 2.62 -2.65
N GLN A 85 25.01 3.91 -2.98
CA GLN A 85 24.87 4.98 -2.00
C GLN A 85 23.54 4.90 -1.25
N THR A 86 22.47 4.51 -1.95
CA THR A 86 21.16 4.24 -1.35
C THR A 86 20.94 2.74 -1.21
N GLY A 87 21.03 2.25 0.03
CA GLY A 87 20.78 0.85 0.36
C GLY A 87 19.29 0.47 0.30
N PRO A 88 18.98 -0.82 0.42
CA PRO A 88 17.61 -1.29 0.51
C PRO A 88 16.93 -0.76 1.78
N ILE A 89 15.64 -0.47 1.68
CA ILE A 89 14.82 -0.06 2.83
C ILE A 89 14.28 -1.27 3.61
N GLY A 90 14.38 -2.47 3.06
CA GLY A 90 13.88 -3.66 3.72
C GLY A 90 14.01 -4.93 2.89
N HIS A 91 13.49 -6.01 3.44
CA HIS A 91 13.37 -7.31 2.78
C HIS A 91 12.16 -8.08 3.28
N ILE A 92 11.74 -9.07 2.49
CA ILE A 92 10.73 -10.05 2.88
C ILE A 92 11.19 -11.45 2.45
N LYS A 93 11.03 -12.44 3.33
CA LYS A 93 11.41 -13.82 3.10
C LYS A 93 10.30 -14.74 3.55
N SER A 94 9.88 -15.66 2.69
CA SER A 94 8.97 -16.74 3.13
C SER A 94 9.67 -17.61 4.17
N SER A 95 9.06 -17.76 5.35
CA SER A 95 9.58 -18.61 6.43
C SER A 95 8.86 -19.96 6.49
N SER A 96 7.62 -20.04 5.98
CA SER A 96 6.92 -21.29 5.72
C SER A 96 5.92 -21.12 4.56
N GLU A 97 5.14 -22.16 4.25
CA GLU A 97 4.07 -22.10 3.24
C GLU A 97 3.06 -20.99 3.51
N HIS A 98 2.79 -20.69 4.79
CA HIS A 98 1.75 -19.75 5.22
C HIS A 98 2.30 -18.56 6.01
N SER A 99 3.62 -18.36 6.01
CA SER A 99 4.21 -17.25 6.75
C SER A 99 5.45 -16.66 6.09
N ALA A 100 5.69 -15.39 6.38
CA ALA A 100 6.86 -14.66 5.94
C ALA A 100 7.37 -13.76 7.06
N GLU A 101 8.68 -13.55 7.04
CA GLU A 101 9.37 -12.59 7.88
C GLU A 101 9.76 -11.41 7.00
N LEU A 102 9.58 -10.20 7.52
CA LEU A 102 9.97 -8.99 6.81
C LEU A 102 10.70 -8.06 7.77
N ASN A 103 11.68 -7.33 7.23
CA ASN A 103 12.29 -6.20 7.90
C ASN A 103 12.07 -4.98 7.02
N LEU A 104 11.53 -3.92 7.59
CA LEU A 104 11.31 -2.66 6.88
C LEU A 104 11.78 -1.52 7.76
N ARG A 105 12.72 -0.71 7.26
CA ARG A 105 13.36 0.40 7.98
C ARG A 105 13.87 -0.04 9.36
N GLY A 106 14.44 -1.24 9.47
CA GLY A 106 14.93 -1.82 10.72
C GLY A 106 13.87 -2.48 11.59
N CYS A 107 12.58 -2.35 11.28
CA CYS A 107 11.50 -2.96 12.03
C CYS A 107 11.24 -4.40 11.56
N ALA A 108 11.56 -5.38 12.42
CA ALA A 108 11.25 -6.77 12.17
C ALA A 108 9.75 -7.06 12.39
N MET A 109 9.10 -7.65 11.40
CA MET A 109 7.69 -8.00 11.42
C MET A 109 7.47 -9.42 10.89
N LYS A 110 6.30 -9.98 11.19
CA LYS A 110 5.88 -11.31 10.75
C LYS A 110 4.51 -11.25 10.10
N LEU A 111 4.40 -11.85 8.92
CA LEU A 111 3.15 -12.07 8.19
C LEU A 111 2.75 -13.55 8.36
N LYS A 112 1.51 -13.82 8.77
CA LYS A 112 0.99 -15.19 8.93
C LYS A 112 -0.42 -15.30 8.38
N MET A 113 -0.64 -16.25 7.48
CA MET A 113 -1.95 -16.63 6.98
C MET A 113 -2.69 -17.52 8.00
N SER A 114 -3.97 -17.24 8.18
CA SER A 114 -4.95 -18.09 8.86
C SER A 114 -5.52 -19.06 7.84
N GLN A 115 -5.22 -20.36 7.99
CA GLN A 115 -5.77 -21.39 7.10
C GLN A 115 -7.30 -21.49 7.21
N LEU A 116 -7.86 -21.18 8.39
CA LEU A 116 -9.31 -21.27 8.63
C LEU A 116 -10.09 -20.14 7.93
N THR A 117 -9.55 -18.93 7.91
CA THR A 117 -10.28 -17.73 7.44
C THR A 117 -9.71 -17.14 6.15
N GLY A 118 -8.52 -17.55 5.72
CA GLY A 118 -7.79 -16.92 4.62
C GLY A 118 -7.24 -15.53 4.95
N ASP A 119 -7.41 -15.05 6.18
CA ASP A 119 -6.87 -13.76 6.62
C ASP A 119 -5.37 -13.81 6.82
N TYR A 120 -4.70 -12.66 6.75
CA TYR A 120 -3.29 -12.53 7.10
C TYR A 120 -3.11 -11.57 8.27
N SER A 121 -2.39 -11.99 9.31
CA SER A 121 -2.01 -11.14 10.43
C SER A 121 -0.59 -10.64 10.25
N ILE A 122 -0.36 -9.37 10.57
CA ILE A 122 0.96 -8.73 10.59
C ILE A 122 1.24 -8.30 12.02
N THR A 123 2.34 -8.79 12.59
CA THR A 123 2.78 -8.50 13.96
C THR A 123 4.17 -7.90 13.97
N GLY A 124 4.50 -7.10 15.00
CA GLY A 124 5.80 -6.40 15.10
C GLY A 124 5.82 -5.05 14.36
N THR A 125 4.68 -4.57 13.87
CA THR A 125 4.63 -3.25 13.23
C THR A 125 4.67 -2.13 14.28
N PRO A 126 5.26 -0.96 13.97
CA PRO A 126 5.21 0.22 14.84
C PRO A 126 3.78 0.70 15.18
N MET A 127 2.79 0.30 14.39
CA MET A 127 1.38 0.66 14.53
C MET A 127 0.57 -0.37 15.31
N GLY A 128 1.22 -1.37 15.91
CA GLY A 128 0.57 -2.50 16.55
C GLY A 128 0.26 -3.64 15.59
N LYS A 129 -0.78 -4.41 15.87
CA LYS A 129 -1.17 -5.56 15.04
C LYS A 129 -2.05 -5.09 13.88
N LEU A 130 -1.68 -5.46 12.66
CA LEU A 130 -2.49 -5.24 11.47
C LEU A 130 -3.04 -6.56 10.94
N LYS A 131 -4.11 -6.51 10.15
CA LYS A 131 -4.74 -7.70 9.58
C LYS A 131 -5.30 -7.43 8.19
N TRP A 132 -4.86 -8.20 7.19
CA TRP A 132 -5.58 -8.35 5.92
C TRP A 132 -6.75 -9.29 6.11
N LYS A 133 -7.96 -8.76 5.98
CA LYS A 133 -9.21 -9.53 6.06
C LYS A 133 -9.64 -9.94 4.66
N ALA A 134 -9.85 -11.24 4.45
CA ALA A 134 -10.38 -11.74 3.20
C ALA A 134 -11.86 -11.38 3.06
N ASN A 135 -12.25 -10.87 1.90
CA ASN A 135 -13.65 -10.61 1.62
C ASN A 135 -14.33 -11.88 1.09
N ALA A 136 -15.16 -12.50 1.93
CA ALA A 136 -15.93 -13.70 1.60
C ALA A 136 -16.84 -13.48 0.37
N LEU A 137 -17.38 -12.26 0.18
CA LEU A 137 -18.26 -11.95 -0.95
C LEU A 137 -17.55 -11.96 -2.30
N THR A 138 -16.23 -11.76 -2.31
CA THR A 138 -15.43 -11.77 -3.54
C THR A 138 -14.65 -13.08 -3.71
N GLY A 139 -15.05 -14.16 -3.02
CA GLY A 139 -14.30 -15.42 -3.04
C GLY A 139 -12.85 -15.25 -2.59
N CYS A 140 -12.60 -14.41 -1.57
CA CYS A 140 -11.27 -14.09 -1.04
C CYS A 140 -10.31 -13.38 -2.02
N SER A 141 -10.76 -12.98 -3.21
CA SER A 141 -9.91 -12.28 -4.20
C SER A 141 -9.54 -10.84 -3.82
N SER A 142 -10.28 -10.23 -2.90
CA SER A 142 -9.97 -8.91 -2.34
C SER A 142 -9.69 -9.00 -0.84
N LEU A 143 -8.65 -8.28 -0.41
CA LEU A 143 -8.21 -8.18 0.98
C LEU A 143 -8.37 -6.75 1.46
N THR A 144 -8.79 -6.55 2.70
CA THR A 144 -8.82 -5.23 3.35
C THR A 144 -7.87 -5.22 4.53
N LEU A 145 -6.88 -4.32 4.52
CA LEU A 145 -5.97 -4.12 5.64
C LEU A 145 -6.67 -3.31 6.72
N CYS A 146 -6.68 -3.82 7.93
CA CYS A 146 -7.22 -3.17 9.10
C CYS A 146 -6.16 -3.05 10.21
N ASP A 147 -6.26 -2.01 11.02
CA ASP A 147 -5.58 -1.94 12.32
C ASP A 147 -6.30 -2.79 13.39
N SER A 148 -5.78 -2.78 14.62
CA SER A 148 -6.34 -3.50 15.76
C SER A 148 -7.73 -3.02 16.17
N HIS A 149 -8.09 -1.77 15.86
CA HIS A 149 -9.40 -1.18 16.14
C HIS A 149 -10.40 -1.41 14.99
N GLY A 150 -9.98 -2.08 13.92
CA GLY A 150 -10.80 -2.34 12.74
C GLY A 150 -10.86 -1.17 11.75
N LYS A 151 -10.09 -0.10 11.95
CA LYS A 151 -9.97 0.98 10.96
C LYS A 151 -9.34 0.42 9.70
N LYS A 152 -9.98 0.68 8.55
CA LYS A 152 -9.47 0.25 7.24
C LYS A 152 -8.34 1.17 6.80
N LEU A 153 -7.22 0.59 6.42
CA LEU A 153 -6.00 1.30 6.01
C LEU A 153 -5.75 1.19 4.50
N ALA A 154 -6.01 0.02 3.93
CA ALA A 154 -5.82 -0.23 2.51
C ALA A 154 -6.73 -1.37 2.02
N LYS A 155 -6.90 -1.49 0.71
CA LYS A 155 -7.65 -2.57 0.07
C LYS A 155 -6.96 -3.04 -1.20
N THR A 156 -6.84 -4.35 -1.39
CA THR A 156 -6.39 -4.88 -2.68
C THR A 156 -7.53 -4.85 -3.69
N LYS A 157 -7.22 -4.40 -4.90
CA LYS A 157 -8.11 -4.44 -6.08
C LYS A 157 -7.51 -5.46 -7.05
N THR A 158 -8.23 -6.54 -7.29
CA THR A 158 -7.89 -7.54 -8.31
C THR A 158 -8.62 -7.19 -9.61
N LYS A 159 -7.92 -7.24 -10.74
CA LYS A 159 -8.61 -7.39 -12.04
C LYS A 159 -9.19 -8.79 -12.11
N LYS A 160 -10.45 -8.93 -12.54
CA LYS A 160 -10.99 -10.22 -12.98
C LYS A 160 -10.10 -10.72 -14.13
N ALA A 161 -9.47 -11.87 -13.94
CA ALA A 161 -8.63 -12.60 -14.90
C ALA A 161 -7.31 -11.91 -15.32
N GLY A 162 -6.20 -12.35 -14.73
CA GLY A 162 -4.85 -12.05 -15.24
C GLY A 162 -3.75 -12.20 -14.20
N LEU A 163 -2.76 -13.06 -14.49
CA LEU A 163 -1.46 -13.12 -13.82
C LEU A 163 -0.72 -11.81 -14.06
N GLY A 164 -0.41 -11.05 -13.02
CA GLY A 164 0.62 -10.00 -13.12
C GLY A 164 0.40 -8.84 -12.16
N ASP A 165 -0.76 -8.20 -12.25
CA ASP A 165 -0.95 -6.85 -11.70
C ASP A 165 -1.69 -6.85 -10.37
N GLN A 166 -1.10 -6.22 -9.35
CA GLN A 166 -1.77 -5.99 -8.07
C GLN A 166 -1.99 -4.50 -7.84
N LYS A 167 -3.23 -4.11 -7.57
CA LYS A 167 -3.57 -2.74 -7.19
C LYS A 167 -3.89 -2.65 -5.71
N ILE A 168 -3.47 -1.58 -5.07
CA ILE A 168 -3.70 -1.30 -3.64
C ILE A 168 -4.28 0.09 -3.52
N GLU A 169 -5.51 0.16 -3.06
CA GLU A 169 -6.16 1.42 -2.70
C GLU A 169 -5.81 1.78 -1.26
N MET A 170 -5.19 2.94 -1.05
CA MET A 170 -4.87 3.49 0.26
C MET A 170 -6.07 4.28 0.78
N LEU A 171 -6.58 3.89 1.95
CA LEU A 171 -7.79 4.46 2.57
C LEU A 171 -7.48 5.46 3.69
N VAL A 172 -6.21 5.75 3.90
CA VAL A 172 -5.72 6.73 4.88
C VAL A 172 -4.74 7.69 4.19
N LEU A 173 -4.56 8.85 4.80
CA LEU A 173 -3.55 9.82 4.38
C LEU A 173 -2.15 9.18 4.38
N TYR A 174 -1.29 9.71 3.52
CA TYR A 174 -0.02 9.11 3.09
C TYR A 174 1.03 9.06 4.21
N ASP A 175 0.87 8.13 5.14
CA ASP A 175 1.95 7.68 6.02
C ASP A 175 2.82 6.70 5.23
N GLU A 176 4.08 7.07 4.99
CA GLU A 176 5.02 6.27 4.22
C GLU A 176 5.18 4.85 4.77
N MET A 177 5.19 4.69 6.09
CA MET A 177 5.35 3.39 6.73
C MET A 177 4.12 2.51 6.50
N VAL A 178 2.91 3.10 6.55
CA VAL A 178 1.67 2.39 6.20
C VAL A 178 1.70 1.93 4.75
N VAL A 179 2.11 2.81 3.84
CA VAL A 179 2.20 2.51 2.41
C VAL A 179 3.18 1.36 2.17
N GLU A 180 4.38 1.43 2.73
CA GLU A 180 5.41 0.40 2.56
C GLU A 180 4.97 -0.95 3.14
N ILE A 181 4.36 -0.96 4.33
CA ILE A 181 3.81 -2.18 4.93
C ILE A 181 2.69 -2.74 4.04
N ALA A 182 1.76 -1.90 3.59
CA ALA A 182 0.63 -2.31 2.76
C ALA A 182 1.13 -2.93 1.44
N VAL A 183 2.05 -2.26 0.74
CA VAL A 183 2.66 -2.72 -0.51
C VAL A 183 3.37 -4.07 -0.32
N LEU A 184 4.28 -4.16 0.64
CA LEU A 184 5.13 -5.33 0.82
C LEU A 184 4.32 -6.54 1.28
N THR A 185 3.40 -6.34 2.22
CA THR A 185 2.56 -7.45 2.72
C THR A 185 1.52 -7.86 1.70
N ALA A 186 0.94 -6.93 0.93
CA ALA A 186 0.03 -7.27 -0.17
C ALA A 186 0.75 -8.11 -1.25
N TYR A 187 1.96 -7.71 -1.65
CA TYR A 187 2.80 -8.49 -2.57
C TYR A 187 3.01 -9.91 -2.04
N GLN A 188 3.40 -10.05 -0.77
CA GLN A 188 3.65 -11.36 -0.19
C GLN A 188 2.38 -12.20 0.03
N THR A 189 1.24 -11.59 0.36
CA THR A 189 -0.04 -12.33 0.45
C THR A 189 -0.43 -12.96 -0.88
N LYS A 190 -0.13 -12.29 -2.00
CA LYS A 190 -0.33 -12.85 -3.35
C LYS A 190 0.58 -14.05 -3.58
N VAL A 191 1.88 -13.92 -3.30
CA VAL A 191 2.87 -15.01 -3.42
C VAL A 191 2.49 -16.22 -2.55
N ILE A 192 2.03 -16.00 -1.32
CA ILE A 192 1.56 -17.08 -0.43
C ILE A 192 0.29 -17.72 -1.00
N GLY A 193 -0.70 -16.92 -1.40
CA GLY A 193 -1.95 -17.42 -1.97
C GLY A 193 -1.73 -18.29 -3.20
N GLU A 194 -0.81 -17.91 -4.09
CA GLU A 194 -0.47 -18.68 -5.29
C GLU A 194 0.14 -20.05 -4.94
N ARG A 195 1.03 -20.11 -3.94
CA ARG A 195 1.62 -21.39 -3.48
C ARG A 195 0.56 -22.32 -2.91
N VAL A 196 -0.32 -21.80 -2.05
CA VAL A 196 -1.40 -22.59 -1.44
C VAL A 196 -2.32 -23.18 -2.53
N VAL A 197 -2.67 -22.38 -3.55
CA VAL A 197 -3.49 -22.89 -4.67
C VAL A 197 -2.75 -23.98 -5.46
N SER A 198 -1.45 -23.82 -5.74
CA SER A 198 -0.64 -24.85 -6.42
C SER A 198 -0.62 -26.16 -5.64
N THR A 199 -0.35 -26.09 -4.33
CA THR A 199 -0.29 -27.28 -3.45
C THR A 199 -1.63 -28.00 -3.37
N VAL A 200 -2.75 -27.27 -3.28
CA VAL A 200 -4.09 -27.87 -3.28
C VAL A 200 -4.39 -28.58 -4.60
N LEU A 201 -4.04 -27.98 -5.75
CA LEU A 201 -4.27 -28.57 -7.06
C LEU A 201 -3.45 -29.85 -7.26
N GLU A 202 -2.19 -29.86 -6.83
CA GLU A 202 -1.33 -31.05 -6.89
C GLU A 202 -1.91 -32.23 -6.08
N VAL A 203 -2.41 -31.96 -4.87
CA VAL A 203 -3.02 -33.00 -4.02
C VAL A 203 -4.31 -33.54 -4.63
N VAL A 204 -5.17 -32.68 -5.19
CA VAL A 204 -6.41 -33.11 -5.85
C VAL A 204 -6.12 -33.95 -7.10
N GLN A 205 -5.13 -33.57 -7.90
CA GLN A 205 -4.72 -34.35 -9.07
C GLN A 205 -4.15 -35.72 -8.69
N ALA A 206 -3.36 -35.78 -7.60
CA ALA A 206 -2.83 -37.05 -7.10
C ALA A 206 -3.94 -38.01 -6.62
N MET A 207 -5.04 -37.48 -6.06
CA MET A 207 -6.19 -38.29 -5.61
C MET A 207 -7.17 -38.66 -6.73
N ALA A 208 -7.24 -37.87 -7.80
CA ALA A 208 -8.10 -38.14 -8.95
C ALA A 208 -7.47 -39.12 -9.97
N GLY A 209 -6.21 -39.51 -9.76
CA GLY A 209 -5.43 -40.39 -10.63
C GLY A 209 -5.35 -41.86 -10.20
N THR A 210 -6.23 -42.33 -9.30
CA THR A 210 -6.37 -43.74 -8.89
C THR A 210 -7.78 -44.23 -9.12
#